data_AF-A0A2D9BBV6-F1
#
_entry.id   AF-A0A2D9BBV6-F1
#
_cell.length_a   1.000
_cell.length_b   1.000
_cell.length_c   1.000
_cell.angle_alpha   90.00
_cell.angle_beta   90.00
_cell.angle_gamma   90.00
#
_symmetry.space_group_name_H-M   'P 1'
#
loop_
_entity.id
_entity.type
_entity.pdbx_description
1 polymer ?
#
loop_
_entity_poly.entity_id
_entity_poly.type
_entity_poly.pdbx_seq_one_letter_code
_entity_poly.pdbx_strand_id
1 'polypeptide(L)'
;MNIKIVLCAIFLGLAFNSCKDNKVAKEETQQTNTEADKLPGLWSLQAMEQKDSLGNWSKWRGGMQGYLLYDGDKNMALHLLKKDYEKTDLRFPNFTDTISEAALKHLTGSYIYIGNYKILKDQNIVEHTRLSHSNPGDWGKVVQRRFSFQGDTLIVQPVEDKNASLRLKWLKEK
;
A
#
# COMPACT_ATOMS: atom_id res chain seq x y z
N MET A 1 -43.94 77.20 -23.95
CA MET A 1 -42.48 77.03 -23.82
C MET A 1 -42.20 75.54 -23.68
N ASN A 2 -41.60 74.96 -24.73
CA ASN A 2 -40.99 73.63 -24.90
C ASN A 2 -41.87 72.36 -24.61
N ILE A 3 -42.38 71.61 -25.63
CA ILE A 3 -41.71 70.63 -26.54
C ILE A 3 -41.40 69.32 -25.76
N LYS A 4 -41.78 68.06 -26.08
CA LYS A 4 -42.04 67.26 -27.31
C LYS A 4 -42.80 65.96 -26.90
N ILE A 5 -43.86 65.50 -27.58
CA ILE A 5 -43.93 64.49 -28.68
C ILE A 5 -43.65 63.03 -28.23
N VAL A 6 -44.69 62.18 -28.09
CA VAL A 6 -45.22 61.11 -28.99
C VAL A 6 -44.55 59.73 -28.81
N LEU A 7 -45.31 58.65 -28.51
CA LEU A 7 -45.64 57.54 -29.44
C LEU A 7 -46.34 56.35 -28.75
N CYS A 8 -47.46 55.95 -29.37
CA CYS A 8 -48.12 54.66 -29.23
C CYS A 8 -47.21 53.48 -29.56
N ALA A 9 -47.41 52.33 -28.89
CA ALA A 9 -47.59 51.04 -29.56
C ALA A 9 -48.07 49.99 -28.55
N ILE A 10 -49.29 49.49 -28.78
CA ILE A 10 -49.82 48.26 -28.20
C ILE A 10 -49.22 47.11 -28.98
N PHE A 11 -48.57 46.15 -28.29
CA PHE A 11 -48.28 44.83 -28.84
C PHE A 11 -48.80 43.75 -27.90
N LEU A 12 -49.91 43.12 -28.32
CA LEU A 12 -50.31 41.79 -27.87
C LEU A 12 -49.29 40.78 -28.39
N GLY A 13 -48.77 39.94 -27.50
CA GLY A 13 -47.96 38.77 -27.86
C GLY A 13 -48.14 37.66 -26.83
N LEU A 14 -49.10 36.76 -27.09
CA LEU A 14 -49.14 35.44 -26.48
C LEU A 14 -48.06 34.58 -27.14
N ALA A 15 -47.12 34.06 -26.35
CA ALA A 15 -46.25 32.97 -26.78
C ALA A 15 -46.05 31.99 -25.62
N PHE A 16 -46.72 30.85 -25.72
CA PHE A 16 -46.36 29.62 -25.02
C PHE A 16 -44.94 29.20 -25.43
N ASN A 17 -44.10 28.82 -24.46
CA ASN A 17 -43.05 27.80 -24.60
C ASN A 17 -42.61 27.42 -23.18
N SER A 18 -43.17 26.33 -22.64
CA SER A 18 -42.57 24.98 -22.67
C SER A 18 -41.45 24.84 -21.64
N CYS A 19 -41.79 24.18 -20.52
CA CYS A 19 -40.87 23.73 -19.49
C CYS A 19 -39.71 22.95 -20.09
N LYS A 20 -38.48 23.41 -19.85
CA LYS A 20 -37.30 22.54 -19.88
C LYS A 20 -36.82 22.36 -18.46
N ASP A 21 -37.26 21.27 -17.85
CA ASP A 21 -36.62 20.72 -16.67
C ASP A 21 -35.16 20.39 -17.03
N ASN A 22 -34.24 21.24 -16.58
CA ASN A 22 -32.82 20.94 -16.61
C ASN A 22 -32.53 19.82 -15.61
N LYS A 23 -32.69 18.58 -16.05
CA LYS A 23 -32.07 17.43 -15.40
C LYS A 23 -30.56 17.56 -15.58
N VAL A 24 -29.91 18.19 -14.61
CA VAL A 24 -28.48 18.04 -14.39
C VAL A 24 -28.25 16.55 -14.13
N ALA A 25 -27.72 15.85 -15.12
CA ALA A 25 -27.20 14.51 -14.93
C ALA A 25 -26.08 14.61 -13.90
N LYS A 26 -26.33 14.10 -12.70
CA LYS A 26 -25.25 13.79 -11.76
C LYS A 26 -24.45 12.68 -12.43
N GLU A 27 -23.23 12.99 -12.82
CA GLU A 27 -22.21 11.98 -13.08
C GLU A 27 -21.97 11.24 -11.77
N GLU A 28 -22.69 10.14 -11.57
CA GLU A 28 -22.34 9.14 -10.57
C GLU A 28 -20.99 8.56 -10.99
N THR A 29 -19.92 9.04 -10.37
CA THR A 29 -18.61 8.41 -10.45
C THR A 29 -18.78 7.03 -9.79
N GLN A 30 -18.96 6.00 -10.60
CA GLN A 30 -18.85 4.61 -10.16
C GLN A 30 -17.46 4.45 -9.56
N GLN A 31 -17.39 4.48 -8.22
CA GLN A 31 -16.18 4.22 -7.47
C GLN A 31 -15.85 2.74 -7.65
N THR A 32 -15.07 2.44 -8.69
CA THR A 32 -14.51 1.12 -8.90
C THR A 32 -13.55 0.85 -7.75
N ASN A 33 -13.90 -0.10 -6.87
CA ASN A 33 -13.02 -0.55 -5.80
C ASN A 33 -11.71 -1.03 -6.43
N THR A 34 -10.66 -0.24 -6.27
CA THR A 34 -9.33 -0.54 -6.78
C THR A 34 -8.68 -1.60 -5.91
N GLU A 35 -7.73 -2.39 -6.44
CA GLU A 35 -6.96 -3.33 -5.60
C GLU A 35 -6.29 -2.62 -4.41
N ALA A 36 -5.94 -1.35 -4.58
CA ALA A 36 -5.42 -0.49 -3.52
C ALA A 36 -6.34 -0.40 -2.29
N ASP A 37 -7.66 -0.42 -2.49
CA ASP A 37 -8.62 -0.29 -1.39
C ASP A 37 -8.69 -1.56 -0.52
N LYS A 38 -8.09 -2.67 -0.98
CA LYS A 38 -7.99 -3.94 -0.24
C LYS A 38 -6.75 -4.02 0.65
N LEU A 39 -5.72 -3.19 0.42
CA LEU A 39 -4.43 -3.24 1.13
C LEU A 39 -4.52 -3.04 2.66
N PRO A 40 -5.34 -2.13 3.21
CA PRO A 40 -5.41 -1.92 4.65
C PRO A 40 -5.76 -3.20 5.41
N GLY A 41 -5.05 -3.44 6.50
CA GLY A 41 -5.21 -4.60 7.37
C GLY A 41 -3.87 -5.17 7.85
N LEU A 42 -3.99 -6.13 8.78
CA LEU A 42 -2.89 -6.98 9.21
C LEU A 42 -2.82 -8.21 8.31
N TRP A 43 -1.61 -8.58 7.89
CA TRP A 43 -1.35 -9.67 6.98
C TRP A 43 -0.27 -10.59 7.55
N SER A 44 -0.48 -11.90 7.54
CA SER A 44 0.54 -12.90 7.88
C SER A 44 1.26 -13.42 6.63
N LEU A 45 2.57 -13.61 6.77
CA LEU A 45 3.39 -14.14 5.70
C LEU A 45 3.11 -15.63 5.51
N GLN A 46 2.65 -16.01 4.31
CA GLN A 46 2.52 -17.40 3.92
C GLN A 46 3.78 -17.95 3.27
N ALA A 47 4.42 -17.15 2.42
CA ALA A 47 5.65 -17.54 1.76
C ALA A 47 6.47 -16.31 1.37
N MET A 48 7.78 -16.45 1.51
CA MET A 48 8.75 -15.63 0.81
C MET A 48 9.49 -16.54 -0.17
N GLU A 49 9.48 -16.16 -1.44
CA GLU A 49 9.98 -16.98 -2.53
C GLU A 49 11.01 -16.22 -3.35
N GLN A 50 11.95 -16.96 -3.92
CA GLN A 50 12.96 -16.45 -4.83
C GLN A 50 12.85 -17.15 -6.19
N LYS A 51 12.93 -16.35 -7.25
CA LYS A 51 12.97 -16.79 -8.63
C LYS A 51 14.40 -17.15 -9.03
N ASP A 52 14.61 -18.36 -9.55
CA ASP A 52 15.89 -18.78 -10.12
C ASP A 52 16.09 -18.23 -11.55
N SER A 53 17.25 -18.51 -12.15
CA SER A 53 17.58 -18.09 -13.52
C SER A 53 16.72 -18.75 -14.60
N LEU A 54 16.09 -19.88 -14.29
CA LEU A 54 15.18 -20.60 -15.18
C LEU A 54 13.73 -20.10 -15.03
N GLY A 55 13.49 -19.23 -14.06
CA GLY A 55 12.21 -18.61 -13.77
C GLY A 55 11.33 -19.36 -12.79
N ASN A 56 11.83 -20.42 -12.14
CA ASN A 56 11.09 -21.18 -11.14
C ASN A 56 11.14 -20.47 -9.79
N TRP A 57 10.03 -20.54 -9.05
CA TRP A 57 9.93 -19.99 -7.71
C TRP A 57 10.20 -21.08 -6.67
N SER A 58 11.03 -20.78 -5.68
CA SER A 58 11.32 -21.67 -4.56
C SER A 58 11.34 -20.90 -3.24
N LYS A 59 11.19 -21.61 -2.11
CA LYS A 59 11.19 -20.99 -0.78
C LYS A 59 12.53 -20.32 -0.52
N TRP A 60 12.49 -19.05 -0.13
CA TRP A 60 13.69 -18.32 0.25
C TRP A 60 14.18 -18.77 1.64
N ARG A 61 15.47 -19.07 1.75
CA ARG A 61 16.17 -19.41 3.02
C ARG A 61 15.50 -20.51 3.88
N GLY A 62 14.88 -21.49 3.24
CA GLY A 62 14.19 -22.58 3.95
C GLY A 62 12.84 -22.18 4.57
N GLY A 63 12.39 -20.94 4.35
CA GLY A 63 11.13 -20.41 4.86
C GLY A 63 11.32 -19.21 5.78
N MET A 64 10.39 -18.27 5.66
CA MET A 64 10.26 -17.10 6.51
C MET A 64 8.86 -17.08 7.12
N GLN A 65 8.69 -16.27 8.16
CA GLN A 65 7.40 -15.92 8.76
C GLN A 65 7.38 -14.42 9.06
N GLY A 66 6.23 -13.88 9.46
CA GLY A 66 6.14 -12.47 9.82
C GLY A 66 4.79 -11.85 9.53
N TYR A 67 4.74 -10.54 9.73
CA TYR A 67 3.54 -9.73 9.57
C TYR A 67 3.81 -8.46 8.77
N LEU A 68 2.80 -8.03 8.02
CA LEU A 68 2.73 -6.76 7.34
C LEU A 68 1.44 -6.07 7.77
N LEU A 69 1.54 -4.84 8.26
CA LEU A 69 0.40 -4.01 8.63
C LEU A 69 0.37 -2.79 7.71
N TYR A 70 -0.79 -2.53 7.13
CA TYR A 70 -1.17 -1.22 6.63
C TYR A 70 -2.36 -0.75 7.46
N ASP A 71 -2.23 0.34 8.20
CA ASP A 71 -3.24 0.76 9.18
C ASP A 71 -4.50 1.38 8.56
N GLY A 72 -4.46 1.72 7.26
CA GLY A 72 -5.52 2.45 6.57
C GLY A 72 -5.40 3.97 6.66
N ASP A 73 -4.48 4.48 7.48
CA ASP A 73 -4.18 5.90 7.71
C ASP A 73 -2.70 6.23 7.50
N LYS A 74 -2.13 5.65 6.43
CA LYS A 74 -0.79 5.93 5.90
C LYS A 74 0.37 5.45 6.78
N ASN A 75 0.15 4.69 7.85
CA ASN A 75 1.22 4.04 8.60
C ASN A 75 1.29 2.54 8.29
N MET A 76 2.50 2.01 8.38
CA MET A 76 2.75 0.62 8.10
C MET A 76 3.84 0.05 9.00
N ALA A 77 3.77 -1.25 9.25
CA ALA A 77 4.84 -2.01 9.88
C ALA A 77 5.11 -3.30 9.08
N LEU A 78 6.39 -3.64 8.89
CA LEU A 78 6.81 -4.92 8.37
C LEU A 78 7.71 -5.59 9.40
N HIS A 79 7.40 -6.84 9.72
CA HIS A 79 8.27 -7.70 10.49
C HIS A 79 8.44 -9.03 9.75
N LEU A 80 9.67 -9.33 9.34
CA LEU A 80 10.07 -10.60 8.73
C LEU A 80 11.03 -11.32 9.68
N LEU A 81 10.83 -12.62 9.80
CA LEU A 81 11.59 -13.50 10.67
C LEU A 81 11.92 -14.78 9.92
N LYS A 82 13.06 -15.40 10.23
CA LYS A 82 13.29 -16.79 9.84
C LYS A 82 12.13 -17.66 10.38
N LYS A 83 11.75 -18.71 9.64
CA LYS A 83 10.81 -19.71 10.14
C LYS A 83 11.25 -20.23 11.53
N ASP A 84 10.29 -20.35 12.45
CA ASP A 84 10.47 -20.85 13.82
C ASP A 84 11.46 -20.00 14.67
N TYR A 85 11.61 -18.70 14.35
CA TYR A 85 12.50 -17.75 15.04
C TYR A 85 12.30 -17.72 16.56
N GLU A 86 11.06 -17.85 17.03
CA GLU A 86 10.67 -17.85 18.43
C GLU A 86 11.12 -19.12 19.18
N LYS A 87 11.48 -20.20 18.47
CA LYS A 87 11.88 -21.49 19.06
C LYS A 87 13.37 -21.50 19.36
N THR A 88 13.76 -20.85 20.46
CA THR A 88 15.15 -20.84 20.92
C THR A 88 15.24 -20.61 22.43
N ASP A 89 16.23 -21.23 23.08
CA ASP A 89 16.57 -20.98 24.48
C ASP A 89 17.56 -19.82 24.65
N LEU A 90 18.00 -19.21 23.55
CA LEU A 90 18.85 -18.02 23.59
C LEU A 90 18.12 -16.84 24.26
N ARG A 91 18.89 -15.93 24.85
CA ARG A 91 18.38 -14.72 25.48
C ARG A 91 19.06 -13.50 24.85
N PHE A 92 18.26 -12.45 24.67
CA PHE A 92 18.66 -11.21 23.99
C PHE A 92 18.50 -10.06 24.99
N PRO A 93 19.45 -9.87 25.91
CA PRO A 93 19.44 -8.71 26.79
C PRO A 93 19.42 -7.42 25.97
N ASN A 94 18.54 -6.49 26.34
CA ASN A 94 18.48 -5.17 25.73
C ASN A 94 19.50 -4.23 26.40
N PHE A 95 20.01 -3.26 25.64
CA PHE A 95 20.89 -2.18 26.14
C PHE A 95 22.18 -2.68 26.82
N THR A 96 22.72 -3.81 26.37
CA THR A 96 24.06 -4.29 26.73
C THR A 96 25.02 -4.12 25.55
N ASP A 97 26.30 -4.00 25.84
CA ASP A 97 27.39 -3.96 24.85
C ASP A 97 27.91 -5.35 24.45
N THR A 98 27.41 -6.40 25.10
CA THR A 98 27.90 -7.78 24.92
C THR A 98 26.77 -8.79 24.77
N ILE A 99 26.93 -9.70 23.80
CA ILE A 99 26.04 -10.84 23.55
C ILE A 99 26.84 -12.02 22.98
N SER A 100 26.38 -13.25 23.16
CA SER A 100 27.04 -14.42 22.56
C SER A 100 26.92 -14.41 21.03
N GLU A 101 27.91 -14.98 20.35
CA GLU A 101 27.89 -15.09 18.88
C GLU A 101 26.67 -15.85 18.36
N ALA A 102 26.25 -16.91 19.06
CA ALA A 102 25.05 -17.67 18.70
C ALA A 102 23.78 -16.81 18.75
N ALA A 103 23.63 -15.99 19.79
CA ALA A 103 22.51 -15.07 19.91
C ALA A 103 22.59 -13.92 18.89
N LEU A 104 23.78 -13.40 18.61
CA LEU A 104 23.98 -12.43 17.53
C LEU A 104 23.54 -13.00 16.17
N LYS A 105 24.01 -14.20 15.81
CA LYS A 105 23.59 -14.89 14.58
C LYS A 105 22.08 -15.08 14.52
N HIS A 106 21.45 -15.47 15.64
CA HIS A 106 19.99 -15.60 15.71
C HIS A 106 19.27 -14.28 15.45
N LEU A 107 19.71 -13.17 16.08
CA LEU A 107 19.13 -11.83 15.89
C LEU A 107 19.14 -11.39 14.41
N THR A 108 20.17 -11.75 13.64
CA THR A 108 20.23 -11.42 12.20
C THR A 108 19.13 -12.10 11.36
N GLY A 109 18.41 -13.07 11.93
CA GLY A 109 17.22 -13.69 11.34
C GLY A 109 15.96 -12.81 11.42
N SER A 110 16.02 -11.63 12.03
CA SER A 110 14.94 -10.66 12.15
C SER A 110 15.19 -9.42 11.29
N TYR A 111 14.17 -9.02 10.54
CA TYR A 111 14.18 -7.83 9.67
C TYR A 111 12.88 -7.05 9.90
N ILE A 112 12.97 -5.86 10.47
CA ILE A 112 11.80 -5.08 10.89
C ILE A 112 11.97 -3.62 10.49
N TYR A 113 10.86 -3.01 10.07
CA TYR A 113 10.76 -1.57 9.94
C TYR A 113 9.33 -1.07 10.13
N ILE A 114 9.22 0.17 10.60
CA ILE A 114 7.97 0.92 10.70
C ILE A 114 8.12 2.14 9.81
N GLY A 115 7.05 2.53 9.15
CA GLY A 115 7.10 3.62 8.20
C GLY A 115 5.75 4.22 7.89
N ASN A 116 5.78 5.21 7.00
CA ASN A 116 4.59 5.65 6.30
C ASN A 116 4.49 4.95 4.95
N TYR A 117 3.28 4.86 4.40
CA TYR A 117 3.07 4.40 3.04
C TYR A 117 2.18 5.35 2.22
N LYS A 118 2.41 5.34 0.91
CA LYS A 118 1.52 5.94 -0.09
C LYS A 118 1.28 4.95 -1.22
N ILE A 119 0.05 4.92 -1.75
CA ILE A 119 -0.30 4.03 -2.86
C ILE A 119 -0.31 4.83 -4.16
N LEU A 120 0.51 4.40 -5.12
CA LEU A 120 0.50 4.87 -6.50
C LEU A 120 -0.49 4.01 -7.29
N LYS A 121 -1.78 4.38 -7.21
CA LYS A 121 -2.90 3.53 -7.69
C LYS A 121 -2.74 3.08 -9.14
N ASP A 122 -2.34 3.97 -10.03
CA ASP A 122 -2.20 3.69 -11.47
C ASP A 122 -1.09 2.68 -11.81
N GLN A 123 -0.20 2.39 -10.85
CA GLN A 123 0.97 1.53 -11.05
C GLN A 123 0.90 0.22 -10.25
N ASN A 124 -0.11 0.06 -9.39
CA ASN A 124 -0.16 -0.96 -8.35
C ASN A 124 1.16 -1.04 -7.57
N ILE A 125 1.66 0.14 -7.17
CA ILE A 125 2.86 0.29 -6.35
C ILE A 125 2.46 0.91 -5.02
N VAL A 126 2.96 0.35 -3.93
CA VAL A 126 2.96 0.96 -2.61
C VAL A 126 4.39 1.38 -2.28
N GLU A 127 4.56 2.65 -1.95
CA GLU A 127 5.84 3.22 -1.55
C GLU A 127 5.89 3.31 -0.03
N HIS A 128 6.98 2.83 0.57
CA HIS A 128 7.22 2.87 2.01
C HIS A 128 8.34 3.86 2.30
N THR A 129 8.06 4.84 3.17
CA THR A 129 9.08 5.70 3.77
C THR A 129 9.41 5.15 5.15
N ARG A 130 10.64 4.63 5.33
CA ARG A 130 11.07 3.93 6.54
C ARG A 130 11.40 4.92 7.66
N LEU A 131 10.50 5.06 8.63
CA LEU A 131 10.69 5.93 9.80
C LEU A 131 11.60 5.30 10.86
N SER A 132 11.69 3.97 10.90
CA SER A 132 12.65 3.22 11.70
C SER A 132 12.99 1.91 10.98
N HIS A 133 14.15 1.33 11.24
CA HIS A 133 14.57 0.09 10.60
C HIS A 133 15.60 -0.65 11.48
N SER A 134 15.57 -1.98 11.52
CA SER A 134 16.55 -2.77 12.32
C SER A 134 17.99 -2.62 11.83
N ASN A 135 18.17 -2.33 10.55
CA ASN A 135 19.43 -1.86 9.97
C ASN A 135 19.46 -0.31 9.93
N PRO A 136 20.33 0.37 10.70
CA PRO A 136 20.44 1.83 10.70
C PRO A 136 20.72 2.42 9.32
N GLY A 137 21.45 1.71 8.47
CA GLY A 137 21.76 2.16 7.10
C GLY A 137 20.55 2.24 6.18
N ASP A 138 19.38 1.76 6.60
CA ASP A 138 18.12 1.81 5.84
C ASP A 138 17.09 2.79 6.42
N TRP A 139 17.46 3.53 7.48
CA TRP A 139 16.63 4.56 8.09
C TRP A 139 16.38 5.71 7.11
N GLY A 140 15.13 6.19 7.04
CA GLY A 140 14.73 7.31 6.18
C GLY A 140 14.62 6.99 4.69
N LYS A 141 15.02 5.77 4.27
CA LYS A 141 14.94 5.38 2.87
C LYS A 141 13.50 5.18 2.43
N VAL A 142 13.28 5.52 1.17
CA VAL A 142 12.05 5.26 0.44
C VAL A 142 12.25 4.01 -0.42
N VAL A 143 11.32 3.06 -0.34
CA VAL A 143 11.33 1.84 -1.17
C VAL A 143 9.97 1.61 -1.79
N GLN A 144 9.94 1.00 -2.98
CA GLN A 144 8.72 0.78 -3.73
C GLN A 144 8.44 -0.71 -3.89
N ARG A 145 7.19 -1.10 -3.66
CA ARG A 145 6.74 -2.47 -3.73
C ARG A 145 5.58 -2.56 -4.70
N ARG A 146 5.73 -3.36 -5.74
CA ARG A 146 4.61 -3.74 -6.58
C ARG A 146 3.72 -4.68 -5.79
N PHE A 147 2.42 -4.47 -5.84
CA PHE A 147 1.45 -5.36 -5.22
C PHE A 147 0.42 -5.85 -6.24
N SER A 148 -0.18 -7.00 -5.95
CA SER A 148 -1.34 -7.54 -6.67
C SER A 148 -2.09 -8.52 -5.78
N PHE A 149 -3.32 -8.85 -6.15
CA PHE A 149 -4.10 -9.87 -5.47
C PHE A 149 -4.31 -11.10 -6.35
N GLN A 150 -4.18 -12.29 -5.75
CA GLN A 150 -4.60 -13.56 -6.33
C GLN A 150 -5.59 -14.23 -5.36
N GLY A 151 -6.89 -14.03 -5.60
CA GLY A 151 -7.91 -14.35 -4.61
C GLY A 151 -7.68 -13.54 -3.33
N ASP A 152 -7.60 -14.23 -2.18
CA ASP A 152 -7.33 -13.61 -0.87
C ASP A 152 -5.84 -13.40 -0.58
N THR A 153 -4.96 -13.81 -1.51
CA THR A 153 -3.52 -13.67 -1.33
C THR A 153 -3.03 -12.33 -1.86
N LEU A 154 -2.47 -11.51 -0.97
CA LEU A 154 -1.69 -10.33 -1.34
C LEU A 154 -0.28 -10.77 -1.77
N ILE A 155 0.14 -10.40 -2.96
CA ILE A 155 1.50 -10.62 -3.47
C ILE A 155 2.23 -9.29 -3.47
N VAL A 156 3.41 -9.24 -2.86
CA VAL A 156 4.26 -8.04 -2.77
C VAL A 156 5.65 -8.34 -3.32
N GLN A 157 6.15 -7.50 -4.22
CA GLN A 157 7.45 -7.66 -4.87
C GLN A 157 8.27 -6.36 -4.85
N PRO A 158 9.57 -6.40 -4.54
CA PRO A 158 10.46 -5.25 -4.69
C PRO A 158 10.54 -4.76 -6.13
N VAL A 159 10.55 -3.44 -6.32
CA VAL A 159 10.72 -2.83 -7.66
C VAL A 159 12.21 -2.68 -8.01
N GLU A 160 13.09 -2.58 -7.01
CA GLU A 160 14.54 -2.48 -7.23
C GLU A 160 15.17 -3.79 -7.74
N ASP A 161 16.09 -3.69 -8.70
CA ASP A 161 16.74 -4.84 -9.37
C ASP A 161 17.41 -5.79 -8.38
N LYS A 162 18.08 -5.26 -7.36
CA LYS A 162 18.82 -6.03 -6.35
C LYS A 162 17.96 -7.14 -5.74
N ASN A 163 16.66 -6.88 -5.56
CA ASN A 163 15.72 -7.80 -4.91
C ASN A 163 14.54 -8.19 -5.82
N ALA A 164 14.61 -7.90 -7.11
CA ALA A 164 13.51 -8.13 -8.05
C ALA A 164 13.16 -9.62 -8.22
N SER A 165 14.06 -10.53 -7.84
CA SER A 165 13.82 -11.98 -7.83
C SER A 165 13.01 -12.45 -6.61
N LEU A 166 12.70 -11.58 -5.64
CA LEU A 166 11.93 -11.94 -4.45
C LEU A 166 10.46 -11.61 -4.62
N ARG A 167 9.57 -12.47 -4.08
CA ARG A 167 8.17 -12.12 -3.84
C ARG A 167 7.71 -12.63 -2.49
N LEU A 168 6.77 -11.91 -1.90
CA LEU A 168 6.17 -12.24 -0.62
C LEU A 168 4.68 -12.43 -0.82
N LYS A 169 4.14 -13.52 -0.29
CA LYS A 169 2.74 -13.89 -0.35
C LYS A 169 2.16 -13.82 1.03
N TRP A 170 1.05 -13.10 1.17
CA TRP A 170 0.44 -12.76 2.44
C TRP A 170 -1.03 -13.13 2.44
N LEU A 171 -1.54 -13.52 3.61
CA LEU A 171 -2.98 -13.66 3.86
C LEU A 171 -3.39 -12.65 4.91
N LYS A 172 -4.61 -12.15 4.78
CA LYS A 172 -5.17 -11.21 5.74
C LYS A 172 -5.49 -11.96 7.04
N GLU A 173 -5.09 -11.38 8.16
CA GLU A 173 -5.55 -11.84 9.48
C GLU A 173 -7.03 -11.50 9.65
N LYS A 174 -7.75 -12.39 10.35
CA LYS A 174 -9.20 -12.27 10.58
C LYS A 174 -9.51 -11.43 11.81
#